data_AF-A0A3Q3LH59-F1
#
_entry.id   AF-A0A3Q3LH59-F1
#
_cell.length_a   1.000
_cell.length_b   1.000
_cell.length_c   1.000
_cell.angle_alpha   90.00
_cell.angle_beta   90.00
_cell.angle_gamma   90.00
#
_symmetry.space_group_name_H-M   'P 1'
#
loop_
_entity.id
_entity.type
_entity.pdbx_description
1 polymer ?
#
loop_
_entity_poly.entity_id
_entity_poly.type
_entity_poly.pdbx_seq_one_letter_code
_entity_poly.pdbx_strand_id
1 'polypeptide(L)'
;MFPLQLLALLFILTPTRAEEEEEEEEDEEVDASRRRGKTTRSKYDLVFSRGDLLEVPRTLFTHFGIYLGGGRVAHFIPDIMPVVSSDQHRINQMVTNTRLILGVLAKCGSVRVDSVDDFAYGSEILINTMDKVCSRPALQGEEVARRAEKLQGDVAYSLLWYNCEHFVMYCRYGTVMSFQTFQFCKTVRKLVLSRRVAKATALLGACLLLYLRAVSTCATLLAILLPFLIWMAS
;
A
#
# COMPACT_ATOMS: atom_id res chain seq x y z
N MET A 1 -16.18 -8.62 24.34
CA MET A 1 -15.58 -9.69 23.52
C MET A 1 -15.73 -9.28 22.07
N PHE A 2 -14.60 -8.93 21.44
CA PHE A 2 -14.56 -8.14 20.21
C PHE A 2 -14.91 -8.95 18.95
N PRO A 3 -15.57 -8.35 17.94
CA PRO A 3 -15.98 -9.02 16.70
C PRO A 3 -14.81 -9.44 15.78
N LEU A 4 -13.56 -9.12 16.14
CA LEU A 4 -12.37 -9.50 15.36
C LEU A 4 -11.97 -10.97 15.49
N GLN A 5 -12.29 -11.65 16.59
CA GLN A 5 -11.97 -13.08 16.75
C GLN A 5 -12.77 -13.98 15.81
N LEU A 6 -13.95 -13.54 15.36
CA LEU A 6 -14.80 -14.32 14.45
C LEU A 6 -14.22 -14.40 13.03
N LEU A 7 -13.42 -13.41 12.62
CA LEU A 7 -12.72 -13.39 11.33
C LEU A 7 -11.50 -14.32 11.30
N ALA A 8 -10.92 -14.67 12.46
CA ALA A 8 -9.81 -15.60 12.55
C ALA A 8 -10.22 -17.06 12.23
N LEU A 9 -11.49 -17.40 12.42
CA LEU A 9 -12.02 -18.75 12.16
C LEU A 9 -12.18 -19.07 10.67
N LEU A 10 -12.09 -18.07 9.77
CA LEU A 10 -12.12 -18.28 8.32
C LEU A 10 -10.79 -18.82 7.75
N PHE A 11 -9.75 -18.97 8.57
CA PHE A 11 -8.42 -19.41 8.14
C PHE A 11 -8.10 -20.90 8.37
N ILE A 12 -9.07 -21.73 8.80
CA ILE A 12 -8.83 -23.14 9.18
C ILE A 12 -9.31 -24.15 8.11
N LEU A 13 -9.43 -23.78 6.83
CA LEU A 13 -9.80 -24.76 5.80
C LEU A 13 -8.84 -24.75 4.61
N THR A 14 -7.75 -25.50 4.76
CA THR A 14 -7.13 -26.31 3.69
C THR A 14 -6.34 -27.47 4.33
N PRO A 15 -6.41 -28.70 3.81
CA PRO A 15 -5.90 -29.88 4.48
C PRO A 15 -4.38 -30.06 4.33
N THR A 16 -3.84 -30.77 5.31
CA THR A 16 -2.47 -31.25 5.51
C THR A 16 -1.98 -32.16 4.40
N ARG A 17 -0.80 -31.85 3.83
CA ARG A 17 0.09 -32.82 3.17
C ARG A 17 1.50 -32.20 3.03
N ALA A 18 2.24 -32.16 4.14
CA ALA A 18 3.63 -31.68 4.16
C ALA A 18 4.36 -32.23 5.40
N GLU A 19 4.38 -33.56 5.58
CA GLU A 19 5.16 -34.22 6.66
C GLU A 19 6.16 -35.24 6.10
N GLU A 20 6.39 -35.26 4.77
CA GLU A 20 7.41 -36.12 4.14
C GLU A 20 8.52 -35.32 3.44
N GLU A 21 8.41 -33.97 3.40
CA GLU A 21 9.43 -33.09 2.79
C GLU A 21 10.43 -32.53 3.83
N GLU A 22 10.16 -32.68 5.13
CA GLU A 22 10.98 -32.09 6.21
C GLU A 22 12.29 -32.87 6.48
N GLU A 23 12.38 -34.17 6.16
CA GLU A 23 13.60 -34.96 6.41
C GLU A 23 14.69 -34.75 5.33
N GLU A 24 14.36 -34.28 4.12
CA GLU A 24 15.37 -33.94 3.10
C GLU A 24 15.92 -32.51 3.25
N GLU A 25 15.18 -31.58 3.87
CA GLU A 25 15.64 -30.20 4.11
C GLU A 25 16.65 -30.09 5.27
N GLU A 26 16.57 -30.97 6.28
CA GLU A 26 17.53 -30.97 7.40
C GLU A 26 18.95 -31.38 6.98
N ASP A 27 19.09 -32.27 5.99
CA ASP A 27 20.40 -32.68 5.47
C ASP A 27 21.06 -31.59 4.59
N GLU A 28 20.28 -30.71 3.94
CA GLU A 28 20.80 -29.52 3.23
C GLU A 28 21.22 -28.40 4.19
N GLU A 29 20.54 -28.24 5.34
CA GLU A 29 20.89 -27.23 6.35
C GLU A 29 22.25 -27.47 7.01
N VAL A 30 22.66 -28.73 7.16
CA VAL A 30 23.95 -29.09 7.75
C VAL A 30 25.12 -28.70 6.83
N ASP A 31 24.99 -28.80 5.50
CA ASP A 31 26.03 -28.35 4.55
C ASP A 31 26.05 -26.81 4.38
N ALA A 32 24.90 -26.14 4.56
CA ALA A 32 24.81 -24.67 4.53
C ALA A 32 25.56 -23.99 5.68
N SER A 33 25.65 -24.65 6.85
CA SER A 33 26.35 -24.13 8.03
C SER A 33 27.87 -23.96 7.82
N ARG A 34 28.47 -24.69 6.88
CA ARG A 34 29.91 -24.63 6.55
C ARG A 34 30.30 -23.50 5.60
N ARG A 35 29.34 -22.77 5.01
CA ARG A 35 29.61 -21.64 4.08
C ARG A 35 29.49 -20.26 4.74
N ARG A 36 29.48 -20.19 6.07
CA ARG A 36 29.33 -18.95 6.86
C ARG A 36 30.60 -18.10 6.96
N GLY A 37 31.23 -17.81 5.82
CA GLY A 37 32.50 -17.07 5.76
C GLY A 37 32.81 -16.37 4.42
N LYS A 38 31.83 -16.17 3.54
CA LYS A 38 32.03 -15.38 2.31
C LYS A 38 30.79 -14.52 2.07
N THR A 39 30.92 -13.21 2.21
CA THR A 39 29.88 -12.23 1.86
C THR A 39 29.64 -12.33 0.35
N THR A 40 28.76 -13.24 -0.06
CA THR A 40 28.30 -13.34 -1.44
C THR A 40 27.46 -12.10 -1.70
N ARG A 41 28.10 -11.10 -2.32
CA ARG A 41 27.46 -9.87 -2.77
C ARG A 41 26.24 -10.25 -3.61
N SER A 42 25.06 -9.76 -3.23
CA SER A 42 23.82 -10.13 -3.92
C SER A 42 23.91 -9.69 -5.38
N LYS A 43 23.35 -10.47 -6.32
CA LYS A 43 23.28 -10.05 -7.74
C LYS A 43 22.65 -8.66 -7.89
N TYR A 44 21.75 -8.31 -6.96
CA TYR A 44 21.07 -7.02 -6.90
C TYR A 44 21.99 -5.87 -6.49
N ASP A 45 23.07 -6.11 -5.74
CA ASP A 45 24.05 -5.08 -5.37
C ASP A 45 24.93 -4.62 -6.55
N LEU A 46 24.79 -5.25 -7.71
CA LEU A 46 25.40 -4.82 -8.98
C LEU A 46 24.49 -3.86 -9.76
N VAL A 47 23.18 -3.89 -9.48
CA VAL A 47 22.14 -3.14 -10.21
C VAL A 47 21.61 -1.98 -9.37
N PHE A 48 21.45 -2.19 -8.06
CA PHE A 48 20.89 -1.22 -7.13
C PHE A 48 21.93 -0.76 -6.12
N SER A 49 21.85 0.52 -5.76
CA SER A 49 22.60 1.13 -4.68
C SER A 49 21.73 1.25 -3.43
N ARG A 50 22.31 1.02 -2.26
CA ARG A 50 21.60 1.17 -0.98
C ARG A 50 21.04 2.59 -0.86
N GLY A 51 19.74 2.70 -0.58
CA GLY A 51 18.98 3.96 -0.60
C GLY A 51 18.27 4.29 -1.91
N ASP A 52 18.41 3.46 -2.95
CA ASP A 52 17.63 3.61 -4.17
C ASP A 52 16.14 3.44 -3.88
N LEU A 53 15.35 4.34 -4.45
CA LEU A 53 13.90 4.23 -4.48
C LEU A 53 13.53 3.34 -5.66
N LEU A 54 12.85 2.24 -5.34
CA LEU A 54 12.38 1.26 -6.31
C LEU A 54 10.89 1.44 -6.53
N GLU A 55 10.47 1.40 -7.79
CA GLU A 55 9.07 1.49 -8.19
C GLU A 55 8.68 0.25 -8.98
N VAL A 56 7.54 -0.31 -8.65
CA VAL A 56 7.02 -1.51 -9.29
C VAL A 56 5.59 -1.24 -9.75
N PRO A 57 5.36 -1.08 -11.06
CA PRO A 57 4.02 -0.90 -11.59
C PRO A 57 3.14 -2.11 -11.26
N ARG A 58 1.99 -1.88 -10.62
CA ARG A 58 0.92 -2.88 -10.43
C ARG A 58 -0.26 -2.52 -11.31
N THR A 59 -1.24 -3.43 -11.38
CA THR A 59 -2.44 -3.26 -12.21
C THR A 59 -3.24 -1.99 -11.87
N LEU A 60 -3.26 -1.57 -10.60
CA LEU A 60 -4.10 -0.45 -10.13
C LEU A 60 -3.32 0.73 -9.54
N PHE A 61 -2.05 0.54 -9.20
CA PHE A 61 -1.21 1.54 -8.55
C PHE A 61 0.27 1.20 -8.79
N THR A 62 1.18 2.11 -8.48
CA THR A 62 2.61 1.84 -8.43
C THR A 62 3.01 1.56 -6.99
N HIS A 63 3.67 0.43 -6.75
CA HIS A 63 4.21 0.10 -5.43
C HIS A 63 5.63 0.63 -5.28
N PHE A 64 5.98 1.07 -4.08
CA PHE A 64 7.24 1.75 -3.81
C PHE A 64 8.01 1.07 -2.67
N GLY A 65 9.33 1.06 -2.77
CA GLY A 65 10.23 0.56 -1.73
C GLY A 65 11.59 1.26 -1.76
N ILE A 66 12.38 1.07 -0.69
CA ILE A 66 13.77 1.55 -0.57
C ILE A 66 14.69 0.33 -0.52
N TYR A 67 15.68 0.28 -1.41
CA TYR A 67 16.69 -0.77 -1.41
C TYR A 67 17.62 -0.64 -0.20
N LEU A 68 17.76 -1.71 0.58
CA LEU A 68 18.61 -1.75 1.77
C LEU A 68 19.96 -2.43 1.51
N GLY A 69 20.25 -2.92 0.30
CA GLY A 69 21.43 -3.74 0.05
C GLY A 69 21.27 -5.19 0.48
N GLY A 70 22.08 -6.06 -0.14
CA GLY A 70 22.02 -7.50 0.10
C GLY A 70 20.75 -8.15 -0.43
N GLY A 71 20.12 -7.59 -1.47
CA GLY A 71 18.89 -8.11 -2.05
C GLY A 71 17.63 -7.86 -1.22
N ARG A 72 17.65 -6.87 -0.31
CA ARG A 72 16.54 -6.55 0.59
C ARG A 72 15.90 -5.21 0.27
N VAL A 73 14.58 -5.11 0.42
CA VAL A 73 13.80 -3.89 0.16
C VAL A 73 12.90 -3.60 1.35
N ALA A 74 12.98 -2.39 1.90
CA ALA A 74 12.00 -1.88 2.83
C ALA A 74 10.82 -1.27 2.06
N HIS A 75 9.61 -1.70 2.35
CA HIS A 75 8.40 -1.15 1.73
C HIS A 75 7.25 -1.08 2.73
N PHE A 76 6.32 -0.15 2.51
CA PHE A 76 5.17 0.04 3.39
C PHE A 76 3.92 -0.56 2.74
N ILE A 77 3.29 -1.51 3.42
CA ILE A 77 2.11 -2.22 2.90
C ILE A 77 0.95 -2.17 3.88
N PRO A 78 -0.30 -2.13 3.40
CA PRO A 78 -1.47 -2.28 4.26
C PRO A 78 -1.69 -3.76 4.62
N ASP A 79 -0.96 -4.32 5.58
CA ASP A 79 -1.19 -5.69 6.06
C ASP A 79 -2.03 -5.72 7.35
N ILE A 80 -3.10 -6.51 7.34
CA ILE A 80 -3.98 -6.71 8.50
C ILE A 80 -3.38 -7.67 9.53
N MET A 81 -2.44 -8.52 9.13
CA MET A 81 -2.03 -9.66 9.96
C MET A 81 -1.27 -9.34 11.24
N PRO A 82 -0.45 -8.27 11.34
CA PRO A 82 0.07 -7.85 12.63
C PRO A 82 -1.01 -7.52 13.67
N VAL A 83 -2.24 -7.21 13.23
CA VAL A 83 -3.39 -6.95 14.12
C VAL A 83 -4.16 -8.22 14.48
N VAL A 84 -4.14 -9.23 13.60
CA VAL A 84 -4.95 -10.46 13.74
C VAL A 84 -4.16 -11.60 14.35
N SER A 85 -2.84 -11.58 14.26
CA SER A 85 -1.95 -12.63 14.74
C SER A 85 -0.66 -12.05 15.29
N SER A 86 -0.10 -12.69 16.32
CA SER A 86 1.24 -12.41 16.84
C SER A 86 2.29 -13.39 16.31
N ASP A 87 1.91 -14.28 15.38
CA ASP A 87 2.80 -15.26 14.78
C ASP A 87 3.65 -14.60 13.68
N GLN A 88 4.95 -14.49 13.96
CA GLN A 88 5.90 -13.84 13.07
C GLN A 88 6.05 -14.57 11.72
N HIS A 89 5.87 -15.90 11.69
CA HIS A 89 5.96 -16.67 10.45
C HIS A 89 4.81 -16.27 9.51
N ARG A 90 3.58 -16.24 10.02
CA ARG A 90 2.40 -15.82 9.24
C ARG A 90 2.43 -14.35 8.83
N ILE A 91 3.00 -13.48 9.68
CA ILE A 91 3.21 -12.07 9.33
C ILE A 91 4.19 -11.98 8.16
N ASN A 92 5.29 -12.73 8.18
CA ASN A 92 6.36 -12.70 7.17
C ASN A 92 6.02 -13.38 5.84
N GLN A 93 4.98 -14.21 5.79
CA GLN A 93 4.50 -14.77 4.53
C GLN A 93 4.03 -13.69 3.55
N MET A 94 4.13 -14.02 2.27
CA MET A 94 3.67 -13.18 1.17
C MET A 94 2.24 -12.68 1.38
N VAL A 95 2.04 -11.39 1.10
CA VAL A 95 0.74 -10.74 1.27
C VAL A 95 -0.19 -11.04 0.09
N THR A 96 -1.37 -11.55 0.42
CA THR A 96 -2.45 -11.77 -0.56
C THR A 96 -3.28 -10.50 -0.74
N ASN A 97 -3.99 -10.38 -1.88
CA ASN A 97 -4.89 -9.25 -2.12
C ASN A 97 -5.93 -9.08 -1.00
N THR A 98 -6.42 -10.19 -0.42
CA THR A 98 -7.36 -10.14 0.70
C THR A 98 -6.75 -9.50 1.95
N ARG A 99 -5.51 -9.87 2.31
CA ARG A 99 -4.78 -9.24 3.43
C ARG A 99 -4.62 -7.74 3.21
N LEU A 100 -4.27 -7.34 1.97
CA LEU A 100 -4.08 -5.94 1.59
C LEU A 100 -5.36 -5.12 1.68
N ILE A 101 -6.47 -5.64 1.15
CA ILE A 101 -7.77 -4.97 1.19
C ILE A 101 -8.26 -4.82 2.64
N LEU A 102 -8.14 -5.87 3.45
CA LEU A 102 -8.52 -5.82 4.85
C LEU A 102 -7.66 -4.84 5.65
N GLY A 103 -6.35 -4.77 5.37
CA GLY A 103 -5.44 -3.80 5.98
C GLY A 103 -5.86 -2.36 5.66
N VAL A 104 -6.23 -2.10 4.40
CA VAL A 104 -6.79 -0.80 3.99
C VAL A 104 -8.06 -0.45 4.76
N LEU A 105 -9.02 -1.38 4.83
CA LEU A 105 -10.31 -1.16 5.50
C LEU A 105 -10.13 -0.93 7.01
N ALA A 106 -9.21 -1.66 7.64
CA ALA A 106 -8.88 -1.52 9.05
C ALA A 106 -7.92 -0.35 9.35
N LYS A 107 -7.35 0.29 8.31
CA LYS A 107 -6.30 1.32 8.43
C LYS A 107 -5.03 0.81 9.13
N CYS A 108 -4.68 -0.43 8.87
CA CYS A 108 -3.53 -1.12 9.43
C CYS A 108 -2.49 -1.36 8.34
N GLY A 109 -1.23 -1.10 8.65
CA GLY A 109 -0.12 -1.43 7.76
C GLY A 109 1.16 -1.63 8.54
N SER A 110 2.19 -2.05 7.81
CA SER A 110 3.51 -2.28 8.36
C SER A 110 4.57 -1.95 7.34
N VAL A 111 5.64 -1.32 7.82
CA VAL A 111 6.89 -1.21 7.06
C VAL A 111 7.66 -2.48 7.32
N ARG A 112 7.85 -3.28 6.28
CA ARG A 112 8.54 -4.56 6.34
C ARG A 112 9.71 -4.61 5.39
N VAL A 113 10.57 -5.60 5.60
CA VAL A 113 11.74 -5.85 4.77
C VAL A 113 11.59 -7.21 4.13
N ASP A 114 11.41 -7.21 2.82
CA ASP A 114 11.24 -8.42 2.00
C ASP A 114 12.39 -8.53 0.99
N SER A 115 12.49 -9.68 0.32
CA SER A 115 13.46 -9.86 -0.77
C SER A 115 13.10 -8.98 -1.97
N VAL A 116 14.07 -8.66 -2.82
CA VAL A 116 13.81 -7.96 -4.10
C VAL A 116 12.84 -8.75 -4.98
N ASP A 117 12.93 -10.08 -4.99
CA ASP A 117 12.08 -10.95 -5.79
C ASP A 117 10.61 -10.89 -5.33
N ASP A 118 10.37 -10.97 -4.02
CA ASP A 118 9.03 -10.84 -3.43
C ASP A 118 8.47 -9.42 -3.64
N PHE A 119 9.32 -8.41 -3.48
CA PHE A 119 8.97 -7.02 -3.73
C PHE A 119 8.59 -6.80 -5.20
N ALA A 120 9.35 -7.35 -6.15
CA ALA A 120 9.09 -7.22 -7.58
C ALA A 120 7.84 -7.98 -8.01
N TYR A 121 7.61 -9.18 -7.45
CA TYR A 121 6.53 -10.08 -7.84
C TYR A 121 6.46 -10.29 -9.36
N GLY A 122 7.61 -10.55 -9.97
CA GLY A 122 7.76 -10.75 -11.43
C GLY A 122 7.59 -9.50 -12.30
N SER A 123 7.39 -8.32 -11.72
CA SER A 123 7.30 -7.06 -12.46
C SER A 123 8.66 -6.39 -12.61
N GLU A 124 8.82 -5.58 -13.66
CA GLU A 124 9.99 -4.72 -13.84
C GLU A 124 10.11 -3.69 -12.70
N ILE A 125 11.34 -3.45 -12.25
CA ILE A 125 11.67 -2.46 -11.22
C ILE A 125 12.25 -1.22 -11.90
N LEU A 126 11.63 -0.08 -11.67
CA LEU A 126 12.15 1.24 -12.05
C LEU A 126 12.90 1.85 -10.87
N ILE A 127 13.99 2.56 -11.16
CA ILE A 127 14.90 3.09 -10.14
C ILE A 127 14.88 4.62 -10.17
N ASN A 128 14.65 5.23 -9.01
CA ASN A 128 14.80 6.67 -8.78
C ASN A 128 14.04 7.56 -9.78
N THR A 129 12.93 7.07 -10.35
CA THR A 129 12.14 7.82 -11.34
C THR A 129 11.56 9.11 -10.74
N MET A 130 11.25 9.11 -9.44
CA MET A 130 10.83 10.32 -8.72
C MET A 130 11.89 11.43 -8.65
N ASP A 131 13.19 11.17 -8.86
CA ASP A 131 14.24 12.22 -8.82
C ASP A 131 14.01 13.27 -9.92
N LYS A 132 13.39 12.85 -11.03
CA LYS A 132 13.10 13.72 -12.19
C LYS A 132 11.89 14.62 -11.96
N VAL A 133 11.02 14.26 -11.01
CA VAL A 133 9.71 14.89 -10.78
C VAL A 133 9.70 15.67 -9.47
N CYS A 134 10.42 15.18 -8.45
CA CYS A 134 10.53 15.85 -7.17
C CYS A 134 11.43 17.08 -7.28
N SER A 135 10.91 18.24 -6.84
CA SER A 135 11.70 19.48 -6.82
C SER A 135 12.72 19.52 -5.68
N ARG A 136 12.66 18.58 -4.73
CA ARG A 136 13.61 18.49 -3.62
C ARG A 136 14.77 17.57 -4.00
N PRO A 137 16.01 17.92 -3.61
CA PRO A 137 17.15 17.05 -3.85
C PRO A 137 17.01 15.74 -3.06
N ALA A 138 17.44 14.64 -3.68
CA ALA A 138 17.55 13.36 -3.00
C ALA A 138 18.62 13.42 -1.90
N LEU A 139 18.33 12.77 -0.77
CA LEU A 139 19.27 12.57 0.31
C LEU A 139 20.30 11.50 -0.06
N GLN A 140 21.40 11.45 0.70
CA GLN A 140 22.44 10.44 0.51
C GLN A 140 21.88 9.04 0.74
N GLY A 141 22.22 8.08 -0.12
CA GLY A 141 21.61 6.74 -0.12
C GLY A 141 21.66 6.03 1.24
N GLU A 142 22.78 6.13 1.96
CA GLU A 142 22.88 5.51 3.30
C GLU A 142 21.92 6.15 4.31
N GLU A 143 21.70 7.45 4.25
CA GLU A 143 20.73 8.14 5.09
C GLU A 143 19.29 7.74 4.73
N VAL A 144 19.01 7.55 3.43
CA VAL A 144 17.70 7.05 2.96
C VAL A 144 17.42 5.65 3.49
N ALA A 145 18.38 4.73 3.37
CA ALA A 145 18.26 3.36 3.86
C ALA A 145 18.08 3.32 5.38
N ARG A 146 18.88 4.10 6.12
CA ARG A 146 18.77 4.19 7.59
C ARG A 146 17.40 4.68 8.05
N ARG A 147 16.81 5.65 7.34
CA ARG A 147 15.44 6.13 7.63
C ARG A 147 14.42 5.03 7.40
N ALA A 148 14.55 4.29 6.30
CA ALA A 148 13.65 3.18 6.00
C ALA A 148 13.74 2.08 7.08
N GLU A 149 14.95 1.72 7.50
CA GLU A 149 15.19 0.76 8.59
C GLU A 149 14.59 1.23 9.92
N LYS A 150 14.73 2.51 10.26
CA LYS A 150 14.17 3.08 11.50
C LYS A 150 12.63 3.05 11.54
N LEU A 151 12.00 3.11 10.37
CA LEU A 151 10.55 3.12 10.25
C LEU A 151 9.93 1.71 10.18
N GLN A 152 10.74 0.66 10.26
CA GLN A 152 10.26 -0.72 10.27
C GLN A 152 9.32 -0.99 11.45
N GLY A 153 8.23 -1.71 11.19
CA GLY A 153 7.22 -2.06 12.17
C GLY A 153 5.82 -1.59 11.79
N ASP A 154 4.90 -1.71 12.75
CA ASP A 154 3.48 -1.44 12.53
C ASP A 154 3.18 0.06 12.53
N VAL A 155 2.44 0.50 11.51
CA VAL A 155 2.07 1.91 11.34
C VAL A 155 0.63 2.01 10.83
N ALA A 156 -0.11 3.00 11.32
CA ALA A 156 -1.46 3.28 10.82
C ALA A 156 -1.42 3.61 9.33
N TYR A 157 -2.11 2.82 8.52
CA TYR A 157 -2.11 2.98 7.07
C TYR A 157 -3.27 3.85 6.61
N SER A 158 -3.01 4.74 5.65
CA SER A 158 -4.05 5.50 4.97
C SER A 158 -3.75 5.63 3.48
N LEU A 159 -4.64 5.10 2.64
CA LEU A 159 -4.51 5.18 1.17
C LEU A 159 -4.23 6.59 0.66
N LEU A 160 -4.86 7.62 1.26
CA LEU A 160 -4.75 9.00 0.80
C LEU A 160 -3.72 9.84 1.55
N TRP A 161 -3.41 9.50 2.81
CA TRP A 161 -2.62 10.40 3.68
C TRP A 161 -1.28 9.82 4.09
N TYR A 162 -1.16 8.49 4.12
CA TYR A 162 0.05 7.81 4.58
C TYR A 162 0.10 6.41 3.98
N ASN A 163 0.65 6.33 2.76
CA ASN A 163 0.74 5.12 1.94
C ASN A 163 2.21 4.85 1.55
N CYS A 164 2.45 3.85 0.69
CA CYS A 164 3.80 3.46 0.26
C CYS A 164 4.60 4.61 -0.38
N GLU A 165 3.95 5.48 -1.16
CA GLU A 165 4.60 6.61 -1.80
C GLU A 165 5.03 7.67 -0.78
N HIS A 166 4.18 7.98 0.21
CA HIS A 166 4.53 8.90 1.28
C HIS A 166 5.75 8.41 2.08
N PHE A 167 5.82 7.11 2.35
CA PHE A 167 6.94 6.47 3.03
C PHE A 167 8.27 6.70 2.28
N VAL A 168 8.34 6.32 1.00
CA VAL A 168 9.58 6.46 0.24
C VAL A 168 9.95 7.93 -0.01
N MET A 169 8.96 8.81 -0.16
CA MET A 169 9.19 10.24 -0.34
C MET A 169 9.79 10.86 0.93
N TYR A 170 9.38 10.40 2.10
CA TYR A 170 9.95 10.82 3.38
C TYR A 170 11.39 10.32 3.52
N CYS A 171 11.64 9.04 3.21
CA CYS A 171 12.97 8.45 3.28
C CYS A 171 13.94 9.16 2.33
N ARG A 172 13.56 9.37 1.06
CA ARG A 172 14.47 9.86 0.01
C ARG A 172 14.60 11.37 -0.05
N TYR A 173 13.52 12.13 0.15
CA TYR A 173 13.52 13.60 -0.05
C TYR A 173 13.14 14.38 1.21
N GLY A 174 12.83 13.70 2.33
CA GLY A 174 12.38 14.36 3.55
C GLY A 174 11.05 15.10 3.38
N THR A 175 10.16 14.62 2.51
CA THR A 175 8.82 15.19 2.28
C THR A 175 7.75 14.12 2.34
N VAL A 176 6.55 14.47 2.77
CA VAL A 176 5.40 13.57 2.84
C VAL A 176 4.38 13.98 1.78
N MET A 177 4.59 13.53 0.55
CA MET A 177 3.70 13.78 -0.58
C MET A 177 3.45 12.50 -1.36
N SER A 178 2.27 12.38 -1.98
CA SER A 178 1.92 11.29 -2.91
C SER A 178 1.29 11.87 -4.17
N PHE A 179 1.95 11.66 -5.29
CA PHE A 179 1.45 12.05 -6.60
C PHE A 179 0.25 11.20 -7.01
N GLN A 180 0.25 9.90 -6.68
CA GLN A 180 -0.88 9.01 -6.96
C GLN A 180 -2.15 9.49 -6.26
N THR A 181 -2.04 9.85 -4.98
CA THR A 181 -3.15 10.42 -4.21
C THR A 181 -3.65 11.70 -4.86
N PHE A 182 -2.74 12.60 -5.23
CA PHE A 182 -3.12 13.86 -5.86
C PHE A 182 -3.89 13.64 -7.17
N GLN A 183 -3.42 12.74 -8.03
CA GLN A 183 -4.08 12.41 -9.30
C GLN A 183 -5.42 11.71 -9.11
N PHE A 184 -5.52 10.81 -8.13
CA PHE A 184 -6.77 10.18 -7.75
C PHE A 184 -7.80 11.21 -7.29
N CYS A 185 -7.45 12.07 -6.33
CA CYS A 185 -8.31 13.14 -5.83
C CYS A 185 -8.75 14.11 -6.93
N LYS A 186 -7.84 14.46 -7.84
CA LYS A 186 -8.13 15.31 -9.01
C LYS A 186 -9.14 14.65 -9.95
N THR A 187 -8.96 13.36 -10.21
CA THR A 187 -9.85 12.57 -11.08
C THR A 187 -11.25 12.43 -10.46
N VAL A 188 -11.32 12.06 -9.18
CA VAL A 188 -12.58 11.97 -8.42
C VAL A 188 -13.29 13.32 -8.40
N ARG A 189 -12.56 14.41 -8.12
CA ARG A 189 -13.11 15.77 -8.16
C ARG A 189 -13.70 16.08 -9.53
N LYS A 190 -12.98 15.80 -10.62
CA LYS A 190 -13.46 16.03 -11.99
C LYS A 190 -14.70 15.19 -12.33
N LEU A 191 -14.80 13.98 -11.80
CA LEU A 191 -15.95 13.09 -12.01
C LEU A 191 -17.18 13.58 -11.23
N VAL A 192 -17.02 13.82 -9.92
CA VAL A 192 -18.09 14.23 -9.00
C VAL A 192 -18.59 15.63 -9.32
N LEU A 193 -17.67 16.58 -9.58
CA LEU A 193 -17.98 17.94 -9.97
C LEU A 193 -18.04 18.05 -11.50
N SER A 194 -18.89 17.23 -12.12
CA SER A 194 -19.16 17.32 -13.55
C SER A 194 -20.57 17.81 -13.81
N ARG A 195 -20.76 18.52 -14.93
CA ARG A 195 -22.09 18.99 -15.37
C ARG A 195 -23.10 17.84 -15.52
N ARG A 196 -22.62 16.64 -15.84
CA ARG A 196 -23.47 15.42 -15.94
C ARG A 196 -23.99 15.02 -14.56
N VAL A 197 -23.12 14.99 -13.56
CA VAL A 197 -23.50 14.71 -12.17
C VAL A 197 -24.42 15.80 -11.64
N ALA A 198 -24.15 17.08 -11.89
CA ALA A 198 -25.05 18.17 -11.48
C ALA A 198 -26.48 17.98 -12.01
N LYS A 199 -26.63 17.67 -13.30
CA LYS A 199 -27.94 17.41 -13.92
C LYS A 199 -28.61 16.15 -13.35
N ALA A 200 -27.85 15.06 -13.18
CA ALA A 200 -28.37 13.82 -12.62
C ALA A 200 -28.84 14.02 -11.17
N THR A 201 -28.06 14.72 -10.34
CA THR A 201 -28.44 15.09 -8.97
C THR A 201 -29.70 15.94 -8.94
N ALA A 202 -29.83 16.93 -9.84
CA ALA A 202 -31.04 17.76 -9.92
C ALA A 202 -32.28 16.92 -10.26
N LEU A 203 -32.16 16.00 -11.23
CA LEU A 203 -33.24 15.09 -11.62
C LEU A 203 -33.62 14.16 -10.45
N LEU A 204 -32.64 13.52 -9.81
CA LEU A 204 -32.86 12.65 -8.66
C LEU A 204 -33.48 13.39 -7.48
N GLY A 205 -33.02 14.61 -7.20
CA GLY A 205 -33.59 15.49 -6.19
C GLY A 205 -35.06 15.81 -6.46
N ALA A 206 -35.41 16.16 -7.69
CA ALA A 206 -36.79 16.39 -8.10
C ALA A 206 -37.66 15.13 -7.96
N CYS A 207 -37.18 13.96 -8.42
CA CYS A 207 -37.89 12.69 -8.28
C CYS A 207 -38.13 12.32 -6.81
N LEU A 208 -37.13 12.54 -5.93
CA LEU A 208 -37.23 12.23 -4.51
C LEU A 208 -38.28 13.12 -3.80
N LEU A 209 -38.31 14.42 -4.13
CA LEU A 209 -39.33 15.35 -3.61
C LEU A 209 -40.75 14.94 -4.01
N LEU A 210 -40.94 14.51 -5.26
CA LEU A 210 -42.23 14.02 -5.75
C LEU A 210 -42.64 12.70 -5.07
N TYR A 211 -41.70 11.77 -4.90
CA TYR A 211 -41.95 10.48 -4.27
C TYR A 211 -42.36 10.59 -2.81
N LEU A 212 -41.61 11.38 -2.02
CA LEU A 212 -41.85 11.51 -0.59
C LEU A 212 -43.14 12.30 -0.27
N ARG A 213 -43.70 13.03 -1.25
CA ARG A 213 -44.84 13.95 -1.09
C ARG A 213 -44.70 14.94 0.08
N ALA A 214 -43.50 15.05 0.63
CA ALA A 214 -43.14 15.84 1.80
C ALA A 214 -42.20 16.95 1.33
N VAL A 215 -42.79 18.00 0.77
CA VAL A 215 -42.07 19.19 0.31
C VAL A 215 -41.87 20.11 1.50
N SER A 216 -40.95 19.74 2.40
CA SER A 216 -40.47 20.73 3.37
C SER A 216 -39.62 21.77 2.62
N THR A 217 -39.64 23.01 3.10
CA THR A 217 -38.81 24.09 2.56
C THR A 217 -37.33 23.70 2.59
N CYS A 218 -36.90 23.00 3.64
CA CYS A 218 -35.54 22.49 3.81
C CYS A 218 -35.17 21.43 2.75
N ALA A 219 -36.03 20.43 2.51
CA ALA A 219 -35.76 19.40 1.51
C ALA A 219 -35.69 19.98 0.09
N THR A 220 -36.57 20.94 -0.21
CA THR A 220 -36.56 21.65 -1.50
C THR A 220 -35.29 22.47 -1.69
N LEU A 221 -34.87 23.19 -0.64
CA LEU A 221 -33.64 23.96 -0.65
C LEU A 221 -32.42 23.06 -0.89
N LEU A 222 -32.32 21.93 -0.20
CA LEU A 222 -31.22 20.97 -0.39
C LEU A 222 -31.21 20.37 -1.81
N ALA A 223 -32.38 20.01 -2.34
CA ALA A 223 -32.51 19.44 -3.68
C ALA A 223 -32.09 20.41 -4.80
N ILE A 224 -32.18 21.72 -4.57
CA ILE A 224 -31.73 22.76 -5.53
C ILE A 224 -30.27 23.15 -5.25
N LEU A 225 -29.90 23.34 -3.98
CA LEU A 225 -28.60 23.83 -3.59
C LEU A 225 -27.49 22.84 -3.94
N LEU A 226 -27.69 21.54 -3.70
CA LEU A 226 -26.67 20.52 -3.95
C LEU A 226 -26.27 20.43 -5.44
N PRO A 227 -27.19 20.29 -6.42
CA PRO A 227 -26.82 20.31 -7.83
C PRO A 227 -26.30 21.67 -8.30
N PHE A 228 -26.79 22.79 -7.72
CA PHE A 228 -26.27 24.13 -8.03
C PHE A 228 -24.81 24.26 -7.61
N LEU A 229 -24.44 23.83 -6.39
CA LEU A 229 -23.06 23.85 -5.91
C LEU A 229 -22.16 22.95 -6.75
N ILE A 230 -22.63 21.75 -7.13
CA ILE A 230 -21.89 20.86 -8.03
C ILE A 230 -21.68 21.54 -9.38
N TRP A 231 -22.71 22.16 -9.97
CA TRP A 231 -22.62 22.88 -11.25
C TRP A 231 -21.67 24.08 -11.19
N MET A 232 -21.74 24.89 -10.13
CA MET A 232 -20.84 26.02 -9.90
C MET A 232 -19.38 25.59 -9.75
N ALA A 233 -19.15 24.39 -9.21
CA ALA A 233 -17.82 23.84 -9.01
C ALA A 233 -17.31 22.95 -10.17
N SER A 234 -18.12 22.79 -11.23
CA SER A 234 -17.85 22.00 -12.45
C SER A 234 -17.26 22.85 -13.58
#